data_AF-A0A7S2ZJP9-F1
#
_entry.id   AF-A0A7S2ZJP9-F1
#
_cell.length_a   1.000
_cell.length_b   1.000
_cell.length_c   1.000
_cell.angle_alpha   90.00
_cell.angle_beta   90.00
_cell.angle_gamma   90.00
#
_symmetry.space_group_name_H-M   'P 1'
#
loop_
_entity.id
_entity.type
_entity.pdbx_description
1 polymer ?
#
loop_
_entity_poly.entity_id
_entity_poly.type
_entity_poly.pdbx_seq_one_letter_code
_entity_poly.pdbx_strand_id
1 'polypeptide(L)'
;SFPRYILAVSDRPKCSVETRICSTDLTPDSKRMFATYLPAAGVGAIVWAAVSYGIPFLRNVNDLYSLLVGLPVIILFSKVTTSVVLPDPSVILRGACPNCGEDIRAYFGSILTISGPQETSQMKCDHCRAQLTFRSQTRKVEMKRA
;
A
#
# COMPACT_ATOMS: atom_id res chain seq x y z
N SER A 1 5.55 -13.61 -1.44
CA SER A 1 5.30 -13.66 -2.89
C SER A 1 3.85 -14.05 -3.11
N PHE A 2 2.99 -13.10 -3.50
CA PHE A 2 1.54 -13.29 -3.60
C PHE A 2 1.15 -13.77 -5.01
N PRO A 3 0.28 -14.78 -5.16
CA PRO A 3 -0.19 -15.22 -6.47
C PRO A 3 -1.02 -14.12 -7.16
N ARG A 4 -0.73 -13.85 -8.44
CA ARG A 4 -1.50 -12.93 -9.30
C ARG A 4 -2.70 -13.68 -9.91
N TYR A 5 -3.82 -13.69 -9.21
CA TYR A 5 -5.12 -14.10 -9.77
C TYR A 5 -5.96 -12.86 -10.08
N ILE A 6 -6.66 -12.86 -11.21
CA ILE A 6 -7.56 -11.78 -11.63
C ILE A 6 -8.86 -11.97 -10.84
N LEU A 7 -9.07 -11.14 -9.82
CA LEU A 7 -10.32 -11.09 -9.07
C LEU A 7 -11.28 -10.13 -9.75
N ALA A 8 -12.51 -10.58 -10.02
CA ALA A 8 -13.61 -9.68 -10.31
C ALA A 8 -13.95 -8.93 -9.01
N VAL A 9 -13.44 -7.72 -8.87
CA VAL A 9 -13.72 -6.84 -7.74
C VAL A 9 -15.20 -6.46 -7.78
N SER A 10 -15.95 -6.91 -6.78
CA SER A 10 -17.34 -6.48 -6.60
C SER A 10 -17.37 -5.33 -5.61
N ASP A 11 -17.69 -4.12 -6.07
CA ASP A 11 -17.89 -2.95 -5.22
C ASP A 11 -19.12 -3.10 -4.28
N ARG A 12 -20.02 -4.03 -4.61
CA ARG A 12 -21.23 -4.34 -3.83
C ARG A 12 -20.92 -5.39 -2.74
N PRO A 13 -21.43 -5.21 -1.52
CA PRO A 13 -21.31 -6.21 -0.46
C PRO A 13 -22.08 -7.48 -0.82
N LYS A 14 -21.41 -8.64 -0.71
CA LYS A 14 -22.03 -9.95 -0.82
C LYS A 14 -22.43 -10.41 0.57
N CYS A 15 -23.72 -10.40 0.87
CA CYS A 15 -24.26 -10.91 2.13
C CYS A 15 -24.82 -12.31 1.92
N SER A 16 -24.27 -13.28 2.64
CA SER A 16 -24.88 -14.61 2.71
C SER A 16 -25.99 -14.60 3.77
N VAL A 17 -27.20 -14.97 3.36
CA VAL A 17 -28.38 -15.06 4.24
C VAL A 17 -28.21 -16.21 5.24
N GLU A 18 -27.59 -17.31 4.81
CA GLU A 18 -27.42 -18.52 5.62
C GLU A 18 -26.40 -18.32 6.75
N THR A 19 -25.25 -17.68 6.47
CA THR A 19 -24.21 -17.46 7.47
C THR A 19 -24.36 -16.13 8.22
N ARG A 20 -25.27 -15.24 7.78
CA ARG A 20 -25.41 -13.85 8.27
C ARG A 20 -24.10 -13.05 8.23
N ILE A 21 -23.21 -13.38 7.28
CA ILE A 21 -21.94 -12.68 7.08
C ILE A 21 -22.02 -11.87 5.80
N CYS A 22 -21.66 -10.60 5.90
CA CYS A 22 -21.50 -9.71 4.76
C CYS A 22 -20.02 -9.50 4.47
N SER A 23 -19.62 -9.70 3.21
CA SER A 23 -18.24 -9.59 2.76
C SER A 23 -18.08 -8.60 1.61
N THR A 24 -17.02 -7.79 1.66
CA THR A 24 -16.58 -6.93 0.55
C THR A 24 -15.14 -7.26 0.17
N ASP A 25 -14.85 -7.26 -1.13
CA ASP A 25 -13.50 -7.51 -1.64
C ASP A 25 -12.68 -6.22 -1.51
N LEU A 26 -11.43 -6.31 -1.03
CA LEU A 26 -10.53 -5.17 -0.98
C LEU A 26 -9.65 -5.07 -2.22
N THR A 27 -9.45 -3.83 -2.67
CA THR A 27 -8.58 -3.48 -3.79
C THR A 27 -7.28 -2.84 -3.32
N PRO A 28 -6.17 -3.07 -4.03
CA PRO A 28 -4.92 -2.37 -3.75
C PRO A 28 -5.03 -0.87 -4.06
N ASP A 29 -4.73 -0.01 -3.08
CA ASP A 29 -4.68 1.45 -3.29
C ASP A 29 -3.34 1.88 -3.91
N SER A 30 -3.28 1.87 -5.24
CA SER A 30 -2.06 2.20 -5.99
C SER A 30 -1.55 3.63 -5.73
N LYS A 31 -2.44 4.60 -5.45
CA LYS A 31 -2.04 6.00 -5.25
C LYS A 31 -1.27 6.16 -3.94
N ARG A 32 -1.75 5.51 -2.88
CA ARG A 32 -1.06 5.53 -1.58
C ARG A 32 0.22 4.70 -1.60
N MET A 33 0.23 3.58 -2.33
CA MET A 33 1.47 2.84 -2.55
C MET A 33 2.54 3.71 -3.21
N PHE A 34 2.18 4.46 -4.27
CA PHE A 34 3.09 5.42 -4.90
C PHE A 34 3.55 6.52 -3.93
N ALA A 35 2.62 7.05 -3.12
CA ALA A 35 2.93 8.09 -2.15
C ALA A 35 3.97 7.65 -1.10
N THR A 36 4.01 6.37 -0.74
CA THR A 36 5.03 5.83 0.18
C THR A 36 6.45 5.89 -0.39
N TYR A 37 6.62 5.85 -1.72
CA TYR A 37 7.94 5.95 -2.36
C TYR A 37 8.46 7.38 -2.50
N LEU A 38 7.59 8.41 -2.42
CA LEU A 38 7.95 9.83 -2.55
C LEU A 38 9.05 10.28 -1.57
N PRO A 39 8.96 10.03 -0.24
CA PRO A 39 10.00 10.48 0.68
C PRO A 39 11.36 9.84 0.39
N ALA A 40 11.39 8.55 0.07
CA ALA A 40 12.64 7.85 -0.28
C ALA A 40 13.23 8.37 -1.60
N ALA A 41 12.39 8.68 -2.59
CA ALA A 41 12.83 9.31 -3.84
C ALA A 41 13.38 10.72 -3.62
N GLY A 42 12.79 11.51 -2.71
CA GLY A 42 13.29 12.83 -2.34
C GLY A 42 14.69 12.77 -1.73
N VAL A 43 14.92 11.85 -0.79
CA VAL A 43 16.25 11.61 -0.22
C VAL A 43 17.23 11.14 -1.30
N GLY A 44 16.82 10.20 -2.15
CA GLY A 44 17.64 9.72 -3.26
C GLY A 44 18.05 10.82 -4.24
N ALA A 45 17.16 11.77 -4.51
CA ALA A 45 17.45 12.92 -5.37
C ALA A 45 18.50 13.86 -4.76
N ILE A 46 18.43 14.11 -3.45
CA ILE A 46 19.43 14.93 -2.75
C ILE A 46 20.80 14.26 -2.76
N VAL A 47 20.84 12.95 -2.47
CA VAL A 47 22.07 12.16 -2.52
C VAL A 47 22.66 12.15 -3.93
N TRP A 48 21.83 11.95 -4.95
CA TRP A 48 22.25 11.99 -6.34
C TRP A 48 22.83 13.35 -6.73
N ALA A 49 22.17 14.45 -6.33
CA ALA A 49 22.66 15.80 -6.59
C ALA A 49 24.06 16.00 -6.00
N ALA A 50 24.28 15.60 -4.74
CA ALA A 50 25.60 15.69 -4.09
C ALA A 50 26.68 14.86 -4.80
N VAL A 51 26.36 13.63 -5.21
CA VAL A 51 27.29 12.73 -5.92
C VAL A 51 27.62 13.26 -7.31
N SER A 52 26.65 13.85 -8.01
CA SER A 52 26.82 14.34 -9.38
C SER A 52 27.85 15.47 -9.49
N TYR A 53 28.02 16.30 -8.45
CA TYR A 53 29.09 17.31 -8.39
C TYR A 53 30.50 16.71 -8.36
N GLY A 54 30.64 15.48 -7.86
CA GLY A 54 31.92 14.77 -7.81
C GLY A 54 32.34 14.12 -9.13
N ILE A 55 31.40 13.99 -10.09
CA ILE A 55 31.65 13.31 -11.36
C ILE A 55 31.95 14.37 -12.45
N PRO A 56 33.16 14.37 -13.06
CA PRO A 56 33.56 15.42 -14.01
C PRO A 56 32.66 15.51 -15.25
N PHE A 57 32.02 14.40 -15.65
CA PHE A 57 31.08 14.35 -16.78
C PHE A 57 29.74 15.05 -16.49
N LEU A 58 29.27 15.04 -15.23
CA LEU A 58 27.96 15.61 -14.84
C LEU A 58 28.09 17.02 -14.25
N ARG A 59 29.29 17.43 -13.82
CA ARG A 59 29.56 18.74 -13.20
C ARG A 59 29.29 19.94 -14.12
N ASN A 60 29.51 19.79 -15.42
CA ASN A 60 29.35 20.89 -16.39
C ASN A 60 27.97 20.90 -17.07
N VAL A 61 27.10 19.98 -16.67
CA VAL A 61 25.78 19.80 -17.27
C VAL A 61 24.74 20.48 -16.39
N ASN A 62 23.69 21.05 -16.99
CA ASN A 62 22.59 21.66 -16.25
C ASN A 62 22.04 20.68 -15.19
N ASP A 63 21.83 21.16 -13.96
CA ASP A 63 21.37 20.35 -12.81
C ASP A 63 20.11 19.55 -13.13
N LEU A 64 19.21 20.12 -13.94
CA LEU A 64 17.99 19.43 -14.35
C LEU A 64 18.27 18.19 -15.22
N TYR A 65 19.28 18.26 -16.10
CA TYR A 65 19.68 17.13 -16.94
C TYR A 65 20.42 16.07 -16.12
N SER A 66 21.24 16.48 -15.16
CA SER A 66 21.86 15.57 -14.19
C SER A 66 20.79 14.77 -13.42
N LEU A 67 19.70 15.44 -13.00
CA LEU A 67 18.57 14.79 -12.32
C LEU A 67 17.83 13.80 -13.23
N LEU A 68 17.63 14.17 -14.51
CA LEU A 68 16.97 13.29 -15.48
C LEU A 68 17.78 12.02 -15.77
N VAL A 69 19.11 12.13 -15.83
CA VAL A 69 20.00 10.97 -15.98
C VAL A 69 20.02 10.13 -14.70
N GLY A 70 19.86 10.76 -13.53
CA GLY A 70 19.79 10.10 -12.23
C GLY A 70 18.47 9.41 -11.90
N LEU A 71 17.37 9.73 -12.58
CA LEU A 71 16.04 9.16 -12.35
C LEU A 71 16.00 7.63 -12.18
N PRO A 72 16.59 6.82 -13.09
CA PRO A 72 16.59 5.36 -12.92
C PRO A 72 17.27 4.92 -11.61
N VAL A 73 18.36 5.60 -11.23
CA VAL A 73 19.09 5.33 -9.98
C VAL A 73 18.24 5.72 -8.76
N ILE A 74 17.60 6.88 -8.79
CA ILE A 74 16.74 7.38 -7.71
C ILE A 74 15.52 6.48 -7.51
N ILE A 75 14.90 6.02 -8.60
CA ILE A 75 13.76 5.09 -8.55
C ILE A 75 14.19 3.72 -8.03
N LEU A 76 15.37 3.23 -8.41
CA LEU A 76 15.88 1.97 -7.90
C LEU A 76 16.19 2.08 -6.41
N PHE A 77 16.86 3.16 -6.00
CA PHE A 77 17.14 3.47 -4.61
C PHE A 77 15.84 3.54 -3.79
N SER A 78 14.84 4.28 -4.26
CA SER A 78 13.56 4.40 -3.55
C SER A 78 12.87 3.05 -3.40
N LYS A 79 12.89 2.18 -4.43
CA LYS A 79 12.35 0.82 -4.33
C LYS A 79 13.07 -0.04 -3.30
N VAL A 80 14.41 -0.03 -3.32
CA VAL A 80 15.23 -0.83 -2.40
C VAL A 80 15.03 -0.37 -0.97
N THR A 81 15.19 0.92 -0.69
CA THR A 81 15.02 1.46 0.66
C THR A 81 13.60 1.24 1.18
N THR A 82 12.58 1.48 0.34
CA THR A 82 11.19 1.25 0.75
C THR A 82 10.90 -0.23 0.99
N SER A 83 11.51 -1.15 0.23
CA SER A 83 11.35 -2.60 0.46
C SER A 83 12.00 -3.10 1.76
N VAL A 84 13.02 -2.40 2.26
CA VAL A 84 13.63 -2.72 3.56
C VAL A 84 12.77 -2.23 4.71
N VAL A 85 12.21 -1.01 4.59
CA VAL A 85 11.38 -0.39 5.64
C VAL A 85 9.97 -0.97 5.67
N LEU A 86 9.42 -1.27 4.50
CA LEU A 86 8.12 -1.92 4.28
C LEU A 86 8.36 -3.16 3.39
N PRO A 87 8.60 -4.34 4.00
CA PRO A 87 8.79 -5.59 3.26
C PRO A 87 7.63 -5.92 2.33
N ASP A 88 6.42 -5.47 2.68
CA ASP A 88 5.19 -5.67 1.94
C ASP A 88 4.52 -4.32 1.57
N PRO A 89 5.03 -3.57 0.58
CA PRO A 89 4.47 -2.28 0.20
C PRO A 89 3.08 -2.39 -0.46
N SER A 90 2.67 -3.60 -0.87
CA SER A 90 1.46 -3.88 -1.64
C SER A 90 0.17 -4.00 -0.82
N VAL A 91 0.17 -3.59 0.45
CA VAL A 91 -0.86 -4.04 1.39
C VAL A 91 -1.60 -2.87 2.06
N ILE A 92 -1.67 -1.75 1.35
CA ILE A 92 -2.73 -0.76 1.58
C ILE A 92 -3.92 -1.22 0.77
N LEU A 93 -4.89 -1.81 1.45
CA LEU A 93 -6.11 -2.31 0.85
C LEU A 93 -7.26 -1.34 1.15
N ARG A 94 -8.05 -1.02 0.13
CA ARG A 94 -9.24 -0.17 0.22
C ARG A 94 -10.48 -1.00 -0.12
N GLY A 95 -11.56 -0.79 0.61
CA GLY A 95 -12.86 -1.38 0.30
C GLY A 95 -13.99 -0.58 0.93
N ALA A 96 -15.23 -0.92 0.59
CA ALA A 96 -16.41 -0.33 1.20
C ALA A 96 -16.83 -1.11 2.47
N CYS A 97 -17.33 -0.41 3.48
CA CYS A 97 -17.91 -1.02 4.66
C CYS A 97 -19.20 -1.79 4.28
N PRO A 98 -19.36 -3.06 4.66
CA PRO A 98 -20.55 -3.84 4.33
C PRO A 98 -21.85 -3.35 4.98
N ASN A 99 -21.76 -2.46 5.98
CA ASN A 99 -22.93 -1.92 6.70
C ASN A 99 -23.37 -0.55 6.16
N CYS A 100 -22.44 0.41 6.08
CA CYS A 100 -22.75 1.80 5.71
C CYS A 100 -22.23 2.22 4.33
N GLY A 101 -21.46 1.38 3.64
CA GLY A 101 -20.87 1.71 2.34
C GLY A 101 -19.70 2.69 2.38
N GLU A 102 -19.29 3.15 3.57
CA GLU A 102 -18.18 4.09 3.75
C GLU A 102 -16.85 3.45 3.33
N ASP A 103 -15.96 4.25 2.73
CA ASP A 103 -14.63 3.82 2.33
C ASP A 103 -13.76 3.52 3.56
N ILE A 104 -13.46 2.24 3.75
CA ILE A 104 -12.56 1.75 4.81
C ILE A 104 -11.23 1.34 4.21
N ARG A 105 -10.17 1.56 4.99
CA ARG A 105 -8.81 1.21 4.61
C ARG A 105 -8.26 0.25 5.65
N ALA A 106 -7.66 -0.82 5.18
CA ALA A 106 -6.90 -1.71 6.03
C ALA A 106 -5.46 -1.80 5.55
N TYR A 107 -4.57 -1.67 6.52
CA TYR A 107 -3.16 -1.90 6.36
C TYR A 107 -2.90 -3.31 6.88
N PHE A 108 -2.42 -4.19 6.02
CA PHE A 108 -1.81 -5.44 6.48
C PHE A 108 -0.32 -5.40 6.14
N GLY A 109 0.49 -6.21 6.80
CA GLY A 109 1.93 -6.19 6.62
C GLY A 109 2.68 -5.59 7.80
N SER A 110 3.99 -5.78 7.75
CA SER A 110 4.93 -5.44 8.82
C SER A 110 5.41 -4.01 8.62
N ILE A 111 5.33 -3.19 9.67
CA ILE A 111 5.94 -1.86 9.69
C ILE A 111 7.19 -1.97 10.54
N LEU A 112 8.36 -1.64 10.01
CA LEU A 112 9.62 -1.57 10.79
C LEU A 112 9.92 -2.87 11.58
N THR A 113 9.83 -4.03 10.92
CA THR A 113 10.12 -5.37 11.51
C THR A 113 9.13 -5.82 12.60
N ILE A 114 8.15 -4.99 12.97
CA ILE A 114 7.06 -5.40 13.85
C ILE A 114 6.03 -6.13 12.98
N SER A 115 5.87 -7.43 13.22
CA SER A 115 4.84 -8.25 12.57
C SER A 115 3.46 -7.67 12.90
N GLY A 116 2.80 -7.09 11.90
CA GLY A 116 1.37 -6.81 11.99
C GLY A 116 0.58 -8.12 12.11
N PRO A 117 -0.70 -8.07 12.56
CA PRO A 117 -1.56 -9.24 12.62
C PRO A 117 -1.64 -9.90 11.23
N GLN A 118 -1.04 -11.10 11.10
CA GLN A 118 -0.80 -11.75 9.81
C GLN A 118 -2.07 -12.30 9.15
N GLU A 119 -3.11 -12.64 9.91
CA GLU A 119 -4.26 -13.40 9.38
C GLU A 119 -5.61 -12.72 9.58
N THR A 120 -5.88 -12.19 10.78
CA THR A 120 -7.14 -11.51 11.09
C THR A 120 -6.90 -10.27 11.93
N SER A 121 -7.42 -9.13 11.49
CA SER A 121 -7.47 -7.90 12.29
C SER A 121 -8.91 -7.48 12.49
N GLN A 122 -9.26 -7.17 13.73
CA GLN A 122 -10.57 -6.62 14.08
C GLN A 122 -10.42 -5.12 14.22
N MET A 123 -11.15 -4.35 13.43
CA MET A 123 -11.25 -2.90 13.60
C MET A 123 -12.71 -2.47 13.56
N LYS A 124 -13.00 -1.35 14.20
CA LYS A 124 -14.33 -0.74 14.15
C LYS A 124 -14.36 0.24 12.98
N CYS A 125 -15.49 0.28 12.27
CA CYS A 125 -15.74 1.34 11.30
C CYS A 125 -15.87 2.69 12.02
N ASP A 126 -15.20 3.74 11.54
CA ASP A 126 -15.24 5.07 12.15
C ASP A 126 -16.66 5.68 12.14
N HIS A 127 -17.43 5.41 11.08
CA HIS A 127 -18.78 5.96 10.92
C HIS A 127 -19.84 5.15 11.66
N CYS A 128 -19.94 3.84 11.39
CA CYS A 128 -21.03 3.00 11.92
C CYS A 128 -20.64 2.16 13.14
N ARG A 129 -19.38 2.21 13.59
CA ARG A 129 -18.82 1.44 14.73
C ARG A 129 -19.02 -0.08 14.63
N ALA A 130 -19.42 -0.59 13.47
CA ALA A 130 -19.54 -2.02 13.21
C ALA A 130 -18.18 -2.70 13.39
N GLN A 131 -18.16 -3.86 14.02
CA GLN A 131 -16.97 -4.69 14.13
C GLN A 131 -16.70 -5.37 12.79
N LEU A 132 -15.57 -5.03 12.19
CA LEU A 132 -15.13 -5.55 10.90
C LEU A 132 -13.94 -6.47 11.14
N THR A 133 -14.01 -7.67 10.59
CA THR A 133 -12.94 -8.65 10.61
C THR A 133 -12.28 -8.67 9.24
N PHE A 134 -11.01 -8.31 9.21
CA PHE A 134 -10.22 -8.20 8.00
C PHE A 134 -9.40 -9.46 7.82
N ARG A 135 -9.49 -10.10 6.66
CA ARG A 135 -8.75 -11.34 6.36
C ARG A 135 -7.75 -11.10 5.24
N SER A 136 -6.47 -11.20 5.56
CA SER A 136 -5.36 -10.87 4.64
C SER A 136 -5.28 -11.84 3.45
N GLN A 137 -5.47 -13.14 3.70
CA GLN A 137 -5.34 -14.21 2.70
C GLN A 137 -6.39 -14.12 1.59
N THR A 138 -7.63 -13.76 1.94
CA THR A 138 -8.76 -13.70 1.00
C THR A 138 -9.03 -12.31 0.46
N ARG A 139 -8.35 -11.27 0.97
CA ARG A 139 -8.63 -9.85 0.68
C ARG A 139 -10.11 -9.51 0.83
N LYS A 140 -10.71 -9.99 1.93
CA LYS A 140 -12.12 -9.72 2.25
C LYS A 140 -12.23 -9.03 3.60
N VAL A 141 -13.15 -8.07 3.68
CA VAL A 141 -13.66 -7.55 4.94
C VAL A 141 -14.93 -8.30 5.23
N GLU A 142 -15.03 -8.91 6.41
CA GLU A 142 -16.21 -9.65 6.86
C GLU A 142 -16.86 -8.94 8.05
N MET A 143 -18.18 -8.91 8.08
CA MET A 143 -18.96 -8.45 9.21
C MET A 143 -20.02 -9.49 9.53
N LYS A 144 -20.13 -9.89 10.80
CA LYS A 144 -21.29 -10.64 11.30
C LYS A 144 -22.40 -9.66 11.64
N ARG A 145 -23.59 -9.86 11.04
CA ARG A 145 -24.79 -9.13 11.40
C ARG A 145 -25.41 -9.83 12.62
N ALA A 146 -25.46 -9.13 13.75
CA ALA A 146 -26.13 -9.62 14.97
C ALA A 146 -27.65 -9.73 14.73
#